data_AF-D3ACY1-F1
#
_entry.id   AF-D3ACY1-F1
#
_cell.length_a   1.000
_cell.length_b   1.000
_cell.length_c   1.000
_cell.angle_alpha   90.00
_cell.angle_beta   90.00
_cell.angle_gamma   90.00
#
_symmetry.space_group_name_H-M   'P 1'
#
loop_
_entity.id
_entity.type
_entity.pdbx_description
1 polymer ?
#
loop_
_entity_poly.entity_id
_entity_poly.type
_entity_poly.pdbx_seq_one_letter_code
_entity_poly.pdbx_strand_id
1 'polypeptide(L)'
;ICGRTVGIVGCGQIGFKTARLFHAFGAEVLAYARHEKEEWKEAGIRYADMDTLLKESDIVSLHLPLNEGTKGFFDGTMIGKMKKDAILINCARGPIVDNAALAEALNEDKIAGAAIDVFDMEPPIPADYPLCHAKNILLTPHVAFATKEAMVRRAKIEFDNVYAYLNGKPENLCKI
;
A
#
# COMPACT_ATOMS: atom_id res chain seq x y z
N ILE A 1 -0.84 -10.28 15.24
CA ILE A 1 -0.50 -10.82 13.90
C ILE A 1 0.66 -11.82 13.91
N CYS A 2 1.24 -12.14 15.06
CA CYS A 2 2.28 -13.18 15.18
C CYS A 2 1.83 -14.51 14.54
N GLY A 3 2.72 -15.14 13.78
CA GLY A 3 2.46 -16.39 13.05
C GLY A 3 1.58 -16.26 11.80
N ARG A 4 1.17 -15.04 11.43
CA ARG A 4 0.48 -14.75 10.16
C ARG A 4 1.46 -14.39 9.06
N THR A 5 1.09 -14.64 7.82
CA THR A 5 1.87 -14.24 6.64
C THR A 5 1.40 -12.89 6.13
N VAL A 6 2.32 -11.95 5.95
CA VAL A 6 2.05 -10.62 5.39
C VAL A 6 2.78 -10.46 4.06
N GLY A 7 2.01 -10.23 3.00
CA GLY A 7 2.50 -9.95 1.66
C GLY A 7 2.64 -8.46 1.42
N ILE A 8 3.86 -8.02 1.09
CA ILE A 8 4.20 -6.63 0.77
C ILE A 8 4.35 -6.50 -0.75
N VAL A 9 3.36 -5.86 -1.38
CA VAL A 9 3.39 -5.60 -2.83
C VAL A 9 4.03 -4.24 -3.07
N GLY A 10 5.28 -4.23 -3.52
CA GLY A 10 6.08 -3.01 -3.68
C GLY A 10 7.03 -2.76 -2.52
N CYS A 11 8.07 -3.59 -2.38
CA CYS A 11 9.07 -3.44 -1.31
C CYS A 11 10.15 -2.37 -1.62
N GLY A 12 9.69 -1.14 -1.88
CA GLY A 12 10.53 0.06 -1.97
C GLY A 12 10.85 0.64 -0.58
N GLN A 13 11.11 1.95 -0.50
CA GLN A 13 11.45 2.62 0.77
C GLN A 13 10.35 2.49 1.85
N ILE A 14 9.09 2.68 1.47
CA ILE A 14 7.95 2.56 2.39
C ILE A 14 7.65 1.07 2.65
N GLY A 15 7.49 0.27 1.60
CA GLY A 15 7.19 -1.16 1.72
C GLY A 15 8.21 -1.91 2.58
N PHE A 16 9.51 -1.62 2.45
CA PHE A 16 10.54 -2.24 3.28
C PHE A 16 10.46 -1.85 4.76
N LYS A 17 10.16 -0.58 5.07
CA LYS A 17 9.92 -0.15 6.46
C LYS A 17 8.69 -0.83 7.04
N THR A 18 7.61 -0.91 6.26
CA THR A 18 6.39 -1.62 6.65
C THR A 18 6.66 -3.11 6.89
N ALA A 19 7.38 -3.77 5.99
CA ALA A 19 7.80 -5.17 6.10
C ALA A 19 8.55 -5.43 7.41
N ARG A 20 9.53 -4.58 7.75
CA ARG A 20 10.29 -4.68 9.00
C ARG A 20 9.41 -4.52 10.24
N LEU A 21 8.42 -3.65 10.21
CA LEU A 21 7.47 -3.49 11.32
C LEU A 21 6.62 -4.74 11.48
N PHE A 22 6.06 -5.28 10.39
CA PHE A 22 5.31 -6.54 10.42
C PHE A 22 6.14 -7.70 10.98
N HIS A 23 7.37 -7.84 10.50
CA HIS A 23 8.31 -8.85 11.00
C HIS A 23 8.60 -8.68 12.49
N ALA A 24 8.82 -7.45 12.96
CA ALA A 24 9.02 -7.15 14.38
C ALA A 24 7.79 -7.50 15.26
N PHE A 25 6.58 -7.53 14.69
CA PHE A 25 5.37 -7.99 15.35
C PHE A 25 5.15 -9.52 15.25
N GLY A 26 6.15 -10.27 14.77
CA GLY A 26 6.16 -11.73 14.70
C GLY A 26 5.46 -12.31 13.47
N ALA A 27 5.20 -11.51 12.43
CA ALA A 27 4.68 -12.03 11.17
C ALA A 27 5.79 -12.62 10.29
N GLU A 28 5.43 -13.63 9.51
CA GLU A 28 6.21 -14.06 8.36
C GLU A 28 5.97 -13.07 7.22
N VAL A 29 7.03 -12.57 6.57
CA VAL A 29 6.89 -11.51 5.56
C VAL A 29 7.34 -11.99 4.20
N LEU A 30 6.42 -11.95 3.24
CA LEU A 30 6.67 -12.12 1.82
C LEU A 30 6.71 -10.75 1.15
N ALA A 31 7.65 -10.54 0.24
CA ALA A 31 7.79 -9.29 -0.49
C ALA A 31 7.84 -9.54 -1.99
N TYR A 32 7.09 -8.73 -2.72
CA TYR A 32 7.13 -8.67 -4.18
C TYR A 32 7.66 -7.31 -4.63
N ALA A 33 8.65 -7.32 -5.52
CA ALA A 33 8.99 -6.20 -6.37
C ALA A 33 9.67 -6.72 -7.65
N ARG A 34 10.00 -5.82 -8.59
CA ARG A 34 10.69 -6.17 -9.84
C ARG A 34 12.05 -6.86 -9.62
N HIS A 35 12.72 -6.55 -8.51
CA HIS A 35 14.02 -7.13 -8.15
C HIS A 35 14.03 -7.44 -6.65
N GLU A 36 14.57 -8.61 -6.30
CA GLU A 36 14.94 -8.95 -4.93
C GLU A 36 16.17 -8.13 -4.50
N LYS A 37 16.26 -7.83 -3.21
CA LYS A 37 17.42 -7.17 -2.62
C LYS A 37 17.95 -7.95 -1.44
N GLU A 38 19.26 -7.95 -1.27
CA GLU A 38 19.91 -8.66 -0.17
C GLU A 38 19.50 -8.12 1.21
N GLU A 39 19.24 -6.81 1.31
CA GLU A 39 18.74 -6.16 2.54
C GLU A 39 17.41 -6.75 3.04
N TRP A 40 16.63 -7.42 2.18
CA TRP A 40 15.40 -8.09 2.60
C TRP A 40 15.70 -9.38 3.37
N LYS A 41 16.62 -10.20 2.85
CA LYS A 41 17.01 -11.46 3.49
C LYS A 41 17.62 -11.21 4.87
N GLU A 42 18.51 -10.22 4.97
CA GLU A 42 19.10 -9.79 6.25
C GLU A 42 18.04 -9.33 7.26
N ALA A 43 16.92 -8.79 6.78
CA ALA A 43 15.79 -8.33 7.59
C ALA A 43 14.72 -9.41 7.82
N GLY A 44 14.95 -10.67 7.44
CA GLY A 44 13.98 -11.77 7.61
C GLY A 44 12.80 -11.71 6.64
N ILE A 45 12.91 -10.96 5.55
CA ILE A 45 11.87 -10.77 4.54
C ILE A 45 12.21 -11.65 3.33
N ARG A 46 11.27 -12.51 2.94
CA ARG A 46 11.44 -13.44 1.83
C ARG A 46 10.85 -12.87 0.54
N TYR A 47 11.56 -13.01 -0.56
CA TYR A 47 10.97 -12.76 -1.88
C TYR A 47 9.92 -13.83 -2.22
N ALA A 48 8.83 -13.41 -2.86
CA ALA A 48 7.86 -14.29 -3.51
C ALA A 48 7.38 -13.66 -4.82
N ASP A 49 7.04 -14.50 -5.80
CA ASP A 49 6.24 -14.02 -6.93
C ASP A 49 4.82 -13.65 -6.50
N MET A 50 4.10 -12.94 -7.37
CA MET A 50 2.77 -12.43 -7.05
C MET A 50 1.76 -13.54 -6.73
N ASP A 51 1.82 -14.67 -7.43
CA ASP A 51 0.82 -15.74 -7.27
C ASP A 51 1.00 -16.43 -5.91
N THR A 52 2.24 -16.74 -5.55
CA THR A 52 2.59 -17.24 -4.21
C THR A 52 2.22 -16.24 -3.13
N LEU A 53 2.58 -14.96 -3.29
CA LEU A 53 2.27 -13.92 -2.30
C LEU A 53 0.78 -13.85 -2.00
N LEU A 54 -0.08 -13.81 -3.03
CA LEU A 54 -1.53 -13.69 -2.84
C LEU A 54 -2.14 -14.93 -2.17
N LYS A 55 -1.70 -16.13 -2.57
CA LYS A 55 -2.22 -17.39 -2.02
C LYS A 55 -1.78 -17.66 -0.58
N GLU A 56 -0.59 -17.21 -0.20
CA GLU A 56 -0.01 -17.50 1.11
C GLU A 56 -0.24 -16.41 2.16
N SER A 57 -0.56 -15.18 1.76
CA SER A 57 -0.71 -14.05 2.67
C SER A 57 -2.09 -14.03 3.36
N ASP A 58 -2.07 -13.81 4.67
CA ASP A 58 -3.27 -13.46 5.46
C ASP A 58 -3.54 -11.95 5.41
N ILE A 59 -2.51 -11.15 5.13
CA ILE A 59 -2.63 -9.70 4.92
C ILE A 59 -1.83 -9.33 3.69
N VAL A 60 -2.42 -8.58 2.75
CA VAL A 60 -1.72 -8.02 1.59
C VAL A 60 -1.69 -6.50 1.73
N SER A 61 -0.50 -5.89 1.73
CA SER A 61 -0.30 -4.45 1.85
C SER A 61 0.35 -3.87 0.60
N LEU A 62 -0.31 -2.89 -0.02
CA LEU A 62 0.13 -2.26 -1.26
C LEU A 62 1.00 -1.04 -1.01
N HIS A 63 2.13 -0.97 -1.71
CA HIS A 63 3.17 0.07 -1.61
C HIS A 63 3.75 0.46 -2.97
N LEU A 64 3.01 0.23 -4.06
CA LEU A 64 3.41 0.59 -5.41
C LEU A 64 3.17 2.10 -5.68
N PRO A 65 4.01 2.76 -6.49
CA PRO A 65 3.67 4.07 -7.06
C PRO A 65 2.53 3.91 -8.08
N LEU A 66 1.76 4.97 -8.33
CA LEU A 66 0.81 5.02 -9.45
C LEU A 66 1.52 5.49 -10.73
N ASN A 67 1.43 4.69 -11.79
CA ASN A 67 1.85 4.98 -13.15
C ASN A 67 1.04 4.10 -14.12
N GLU A 68 1.28 4.20 -15.43
CA GLU A 68 0.56 3.42 -16.45
C GLU A 68 0.63 1.91 -16.23
N GLY A 69 1.73 1.39 -15.70
CA GLY A 69 1.89 -0.05 -15.44
C GLY A 69 1.27 -0.53 -14.13
N THR A 70 0.88 0.38 -13.22
CA THR A 70 0.31 0.04 -11.92
C THR A 70 -1.15 0.47 -11.75
N LYS A 71 -1.68 1.29 -12.66
CA LYS A 71 -3.09 1.65 -12.69
C LYS A 71 -3.95 0.42 -13.03
N GLY A 72 -4.91 0.10 -12.17
CA GLY A 72 -5.74 -1.09 -12.29
C GLY A 72 -4.97 -2.41 -12.17
N PHE A 73 -3.75 -2.38 -11.63
CA PHE A 73 -2.89 -3.56 -11.50
C PHE A 73 -3.49 -4.62 -10.56
N PHE A 74 -4.19 -4.17 -9.52
CA PHE A 74 -4.84 -5.03 -8.54
C PHE A 74 -6.34 -5.12 -8.85
N ASP A 75 -6.66 -5.98 -9.81
CA ASP A 75 -8.01 -6.20 -10.33
C ASP A 75 -8.77 -7.28 -9.54
N GLY A 76 -10.02 -7.55 -9.94
CA GLY A 76 -10.83 -8.62 -9.37
C GLY A 76 -10.20 -10.01 -9.47
N THR A 77 -9.38 -10.26 -10.50
CA THR A 77 -8.64 -11.52 -10.66
C THR A 77 -7.61 -11.70 -9.57
N MET A 78 -6.80 -10.67 -9.30
CA MET A 78 -5.80 -10.68 -8.22
C MET A 78 -6.46 -10.78 -6.85
N ILE A 79 -7.55 -10.04 -6.62
CA ILE A 79 -8.33 -10.12 -5.37
C ILE A 79 -8.85 -11.55 -5.16
N GLY A 80 -9.36 -12.19 -6.21
CA GLY A 80 -9.87 -13.57 -6.14
C GLY A 80 -8.82 -14.64 -5.87
N LYS A 81 -7.52 -14.32 -5.99
CA LYS A 81 -6.41 -15.23 -5.62
C LYS A 81 -6.06 -15.18 -4.14
N MET A 82 -6.50 -14.14 -3.42
CA MET A 82 -6.25 -14.00 -1.99
C MET A 82 -6.99 -15.09 -1.21
N LYS A 83 -6.53 -15.37 0.01
CA LYS A 83 -7.27 -16.26 0.90
C LYS A 83 -8.62 -15.65 1.26
N LYS A 84 -9.60 -16.52 1.51
CA LYS A 84 -10.93 -16.10 1.96
C LYS A 84 -10.91 -15.29 3.25
N ASP A 85 -9.98 -15.61 4.15
CA ASP A 85 -9.79 -14.93 5.42
C ASP A 85 -8.77 -13.77 5.36
N ALA A 86 -8.28 -13.40 4.17
CA ALA A 86 -7.27 -12.37 4.00
C ALA A 86 -7.83 -10.95 4.10
N ILE A 87 -6.96 -10.01 4.49
CA ILE A 87 -7.25 -8.57 4.53
C ILE A 87 -6.38 -7.83 3.50
N LEU A 88 -6.98 -6.96 2.70
CA LEU A 88 -6.27 -6.05 1.80
C LEU A 88 -6.04 -4.67 2.46
N ILE A 89 -4.83 -4.13 2.37
CA ILE A 89 -4.49 -2.79 2.85
C ILE A 89 -3.96 -1.95 1.67
N ASN A 90 -4.58 -0.81 1.42
CA ASN A 90 -4.08 0.17 0.44
C ASN A 90 -3.95 1.56 1.05
N CYS A 91 -2.70 1.95 1.32
CA CYS A 91 -2.32 3.33 1.66
C CYS A 91 -1.38 3.94 0.61
N ALA A 92 -1.33 3.34 -0.59
CA ALA A 92 -0.47 3.77 -1.67
C ALA A 92 -1.20 4.78 -2.56
N ARG A 93 -1.98 4.31 -3.55
CA ARG A 93 -2.84 5.14 -4.40
C ARG A 93 -4.11 4.37 -4.74
N GLY A 94 -5.26 5.04 -4.77
CA GLY A 94 -6.54 4.40 -5.02
C GLY A 94 -6.63 3.69 -6.37
N PRO A 95 -6.24 4.33 -7.49
CA PRO A 95 -6.34 3.74 -8.83
C PRO A 95 -5.43 2.53 -9.08
N ILE A 96 -4.62 2.08 -8.12
CA ILE A 96 -3.87 0.82 -8.21
C ILE A 96 -4.83 -0.37 -8.12
N VAL A 97 -5.90 -0.21 -7.33
CA VAL A 97 -6.93 -1.22 -7.10
C VAL A 97 -8.14 -0.87 -7.96
N ASP A 98 -8.77 -1.88 -8.55
CA ASP A 98 -10.13 -1.73 -9.04
C ASP A 98 -11.09 -1.66 -7.83
N ASN A 99 -11.46 -0.43 -7.45
CA ASN A 99 -12.27 -0.19 -6.25
C ASN A 99 -13.70 -0.74 -6.37
N ALA A 100 -14.23 -0.90 -7.59
CA ALA A 100 -15.52 -1.53 -7.81
C ALA A 100 -15.42 -3.06 -7.61
N ALA A 101 -14.40 -3.69 -8.20
CA ALA A 101 -14.14 -5.11 -8.01
C ALA A 101 -13.82 -5.46 -6.54
N LEU A 102 -13.13 -4.56 -5.82
CA LEU A 102 -12.90 -4.71 -4.38
C LEU A 102 -14.22 -4.67 -3.59
N ALA A 103 -15.09 -3.70 -3.87
CA ALA A 103 -16.39 -3.60 -3.21
C ALA A 103 -17.24 -4.87 -3.44
N GLU A 104 -17.27 -5.36 -4.68
CA GLU A 104 -17.94 -6.61 -5.03
C GLU A 104 -17.35 -7.80 -4.27
N ALA A 105 -16.03 -7.97 -4.28
CA ALA A 105 -15.36 -9.08 -3.59
C ALA A 105 -15.63 -9.09 -2.07
N LEU A 106 -15.69 -7.92 -1.44
CA LEU A 106 -16.07 -7.79 -0.03
C LEU A 106 -17.53 -8.17 0.20
N ASN A 107 -18.44 -7.71 -0.66
CA ASN A 107 -19.86 -7.99 -0.53
C ASN A 107 -20.21 -9.47 -0.77
N GLU A 108 -19.42 -10.16 -1.61
CA GLU A 108 -19.51 -11.59 -1.88
C GLU A 108 -18.73 -12.47 -0.88
N ASP A 109 -18.13 -11.87 0.17
CA ASP A 109 -17.35 -12.57 1.19
C ASP A 109 -16.18 -13.40 0.57
N LYS A 110 -15.58 -12.89 -0.52
CA LYS A 110 -14.40 -13.49 -1.18
C LYS A 110 -13.11 -13.25 -0.39
N ILE A 111 -13.02 -12.14 0.32
CA ILE A 111 -11.95 -11.82 1.28
C ILE A 111 -12.57 -11.33 2.59
N ALA A 112 -11.82 -11.38 3.70
CA ALA A 112 -12.37 -11.05 5.02
C ALA A 112 -12.60 -9.56 5.22
N GLY A 113 -11.81 -8.70 4.58
CA GLY A 113 -11.95 -7.26 4.75
C GLY A 113 -10.90 -6.44 4.00
N ALA A 114 -11.06 -5.12 4.05
CA ALA A 114 -10.09 -4.19 3.49
C ALA A 114 -9.94 -2.93 4.34
N ALA A 115 -8.73 -2.35 4.34
CA ALA A 115 -8.44 -1.05 4.95
C ALA A 115 -7.83 -0.11 3.90
N ILE A 116 -8.51 0.99 3.60
CA ILE A 116 -8.23 1.86 2.45
C ILE A 116 -8.11 3.31 2.90
N ASP A 117 -6.96 3.92 2.63
CA ASP A 117 -6.68 5.34 2.91
C ASP A 117 -6.76 6.23 1.65
N VAL A 118 -6.85 5.62 0.47
CA VAL A 118 -6.71 6.31 -0.83
C VAL A 118 -7.74 5.78 -1.82
N PHE A 119 -8.34 6.68 -2.60
CA PHE A 119 -9.44 6.37 -3.52
C PHE A 119 -9.12 6.86 -4.95
N ASP A 120 -10.01 6.60 -5.91
CA ASP A 120 -9.84 7.07 -7.29
C ASP A 120 -9.79 8.60 -7.41
N MET A 121 -10.34 9.30 -6.40
CA MET A 121 -10.17 10.73 -6.18
C MET A 121 -9.82 11.03 -4.72
N GLU A 122 -9.39 12.26 -4.45
CA GLU A 122 -9.16 12.71 -3.08
C GLU A 122 -10.50 13.02 -2.38
N PRO A 123 -10.63 12.73 -1.07
CA PRO A 123 -11.82 13.08 -0.30
C PRO A 123 -12.15 14.59 -0.32
N PRO A 124 -13.44 14.97 -0.20
CA PRO A 124 -14.61 14.10 0.02
C PRO A 124 -14.96 13.27 -1.22
N ILE A 125 -15.24 11.98 -1.01
CA ILE A 125 -15.67 11.06 -2.07
C ILE A 125 -17.21 11.09 -2.20
N PRO A 126 -17.77 10.78 -3.39
CA PRO A 126 -19.21 10.67 -3.58
C PRO A 126 -19.84 9.69 -2.57
N ALA A 127 -21.05 10.01 -2.10
CA ALA A 127 -21.75 9.18 -1.12
C ALA A 127 -22.09 7.78 -1.67
N ASP A 128 -22.30 7.68 -2.98
CA ASP A 128 -22.57 6.45 -3.74
C ASP A 128 -21.30 5.73 -4.21
N TYR A 129 -20.11 6.18 -3.78
CA TYR A 129 -18.85 5.52 -4.13
C TYR A 129 -18.84 4.07 -3.59
N PRO A 130 -18.48 3.05 -4.41
CA PRO A 130 -18.72 1.64 -4.07
C PRO A 130 -18.19 1.21 -2.70
N LEU A 131 -17.00 1.67 -2.33
CA LEU A 131 -16.36 1.32 -1.06
C LEU A 131 -17.11 1.87 0.17
N CYS A 132 -17.91 2.94 0.04
CA CYS A 132 -18.69 3.49 1.16
C CYS A 132 -19.78 2.53 1.67
N HIS A 133 -20.16 1.53 0.86
CA HIS A 133 -21.22 0.57 1.16
C HIS A 133 -20.75 -0.88 1.22
N ALA A 134 -19.44 -1.12 1.04
CA ALA A 134 -18.89 -2.47 1.08
C ALA A 134 -18.87 -3.05 2.50
N LYS A 135 -19.06 -4.36 2.64
CA LYS A 135 -18.89 -5.08 3.91
C LYS A 135 -17.44 -5.03 4.39
N ASN A 136 -17.25 -5.14 5.71
CA ASN A 136 -15.94 -5.37 6.35
C ASN A 136 -14.82 -4.43 5.89
N ILE A 137 -15.16 -3.17 5.63
CA ILE A 137 -14.23 -2.16 5.15
C ILE A 137 -13.95 -1.09 6.20
N LEU A 138 -12.69 -0.67 6.26
CA LEU A 138 -12.23 0.49 7.03
C LEU A 138 -11.72 1.54 6.06
N LEU A 139 -12.26 2.76 6.14
CA LEU A 139 -11.89 3.87 5.27
C LEU A 139 -11.27 5.01 6.08
N THR A 140 -10.18 5.59 5.57
CA THR A 140 -9.58 6.81 6.11
C THR A 140 -9.33 7.84 4.99
N PRO A 141 -9.46 9.15 5.26
CA PRO A 141 -9.47 10.17 4.21
C PRO A 141 -8.07 10.67 3.84
N HIS A 142 -7.18 9.78 3.37
CA HIS A 142 -5.80 10.07 2.98
C HIS A 142 -4.97 10.73 4.08
N VAL A 143 -4.93 10.08 5.24
CA VAL A 143 -4.32 10.59 6.48
C VAL A 143 -3.22 9.69 7.01
N ALA A 144 -2.79 8.63 6.31
CA ALA A 144 -1.74 7.72 6.78
C ALA A 144 -0.40 8.44 7.09
N PHE A 145 -0.15 9.61 6.49
CA PHE A 145 1.06 10.41 6.76
C PHE A 145 0.90 11.44 7.90
N ALA A 146 -0.32 11.71 8.37
CA ALA A 146 -0.70 12.96 9.02
C ALA A 146 -0.41 12.99 10.53
N THR A 147 0.85 12.76 10.91
CA THR A 147 1.32 13.01 12.29
C THR A 147 1.89 14.41 12.43
N LYS A 148 1.83 14.98 13.64
CA LYS A 148 2.39 16.31 13.94
C LYS A 148 3.86 16.40 13.54
N GLU A 149 4.64 15.38 13.88
CA GLU A 149 6.07 15.31 13.61
C GLU A 149 6.34 15.16 12.11
N ALA A 150 5.54 14.38 11.38
CA ALA A 150 5.68 14.25 9.94
C ALA A 150 5.35 15.57 9.22
N MET A 151 4.30 16.27 9.65
CA MET A 151 3.91 17.56 9.07
C MET A 151 5.00 18.63 9.26
N VAL A 152 5.59 18.72 10.46
CA VAL A 152 6.71 19.65 10.71
C VAL A 152 7.93 19.30 9.85
N ARG A 153 8.31 18.02 9.77
CA ARG A 153 9.43 17.60 8.91
C ARG A 153 9.17 17.90 7.43
N ARG A 154 7.96 17.64 6.94
CA ARG A 154 7.56 17.92 5.56
C ARG A 154 7.63 19.41 5.26
N ALA A 155 7.06 20.26 6.13
CA ALA A 155 7.13 21.71 5.97
C ALA A 155 8.59 22.18 5.85
N LYS A 156 9.47 21.70 6.75
CA LYS A 156 10.91 22.02 6.67
C LYS A 156 11.52 21.63 5.31
N ILE A 157 11.29 20.39 4.85
CA ILE A 157 11.81 19.89 3.57
C ILE A 157 11.30 20.75 2.39
N GLU A 158 10.02 21.09 2.38
CA GLU A 158 9.41 21.93 1.34
C GLU A 158 10.05 23.32 1.29
N PHE A 159 10.14 24.00 2.44
CA PHE A 159 10.76 25.34 2.51
C PHE A 159 12.25 25.29 2.14
N ASP A 160 13.00 24.30 2.65
CA ASP A 160 14.42 24.14 2.33
C ASP A 160 14.62 23.95 0.82
N ASN A 161 13.81 23.13 0.15
CA ASN A 161 13.87 22.95 -1.31
C ASN A 161 13.64 24.25 -2.08
N VAL A 162 12.65 25.06 -1.65
CA VAL A 162 12.38 26.38 -2.27
C VAL A 162 13.57 27.31 -2.10
N TYR A 163 14.13 27.41 -0.89
CA TYR A 163 15.32 28.23 -0.66
C TYR A 163 16.54 27.74 -1.43
N ALA A 164 16.75 26.43 -1.51
CA ALA A 164 17.86 25.84 -2.26
C ALA A 164 17.74 26.20 -3.76
N TYR A 165 16.53 26.09 -4.31
CA TYR A 165 16.24 26.48 -5.69
C TYR A 165 16.52 27.97 -5.95
N LEU A 166 15.99 28.87 -5.10
CA LEU A 166 16.20 30.32 -5.24
C LEU A 166 17.67 30.72 -5.14
N ASN A 167 18.48 29.94 -4.41
CA ASN A 167 19.92 30.15 -4.27
C ASN A 167 20.76 29.43 -5.35
N GLY A 168 20.13 28.86 -6.39
CA GLY A 168 20.82 28.17 -7.48
C GLY A 168 21.44 26.82 -7.10
N LYS A 169 21.00 26.21 -5.99
CA LYS A 169 21.45 24.90 -5.50
C LYS A 169 20.25 23.96 -5.27
N PRO A 170 19.50 23.59 -6.32
CA PRO A 170 18.29 22.80 -6.14
C PRO A 170 18.59 21.43 -5.52
N GLU A 171 17.73 20.99 -4.60
CA GLU A 171 17.78 19.69 -3.93
C GLU A 171 16.48 18.90 -4.22
N ASN A 172 16.48 17.59 -3.95
CA ASN A 172 15.32 16.69 -4.14
C ASN A 172 14.64 16.79 -5.52
N LEU A 173 15.40 17.03 -6.58
CA LEU A 173 14.88 17.16 -7.94
C LEU A 173 14.21 15.88 -8.43
N CYS A 174 12.92 15.99 -8.79
CA CYS A 174 12.21 14.96 -9.52
C CYS A 174 12.58 15.02 -11.01
N LYS A 175 13.00 13.89 -11.57
CA LYS A 175 13.13 13.74 -13.03
C LYS A 175 11.71 13.57 -13.58
N ILE A 176 11.28 14.49 -14.44
CA ILE A 176 10.00 14.42 -15.17
C ILE A 176 10.19 13.54 -16.39
#